data_AF-A0A662T8N4-F1
#
_entry.id   AF-A0A662T8N4-F1
#
_cell.length_a   1.000
_cell.length_b   1.000
_cell.length_c   1.000
_cell.angle_alpha   90.00
_cell.angle_beta   90.00
_cell.angle_gamma   90.00
#
_symmetry.space_group_name_H-M   'P 1'
#
loop_
_entity.id
_entity.type
_entity.pdbx_description
1 polymer ?
#
loop_
_entity_poly.entity_id
_entity_poly.type
_entity_poly.pdbx_seq_one_letter_code
_entity_poly.pdbx_strand_id
1 'polypeptide(L)'
;MEFMSIALALLIMIFLHEIIHLIVCWILRVRIEALLITWFGIAFFLRDEDVVYSRLKLALTSLSPLILSLPIFMGGMISLISSLNLFASLGDVALFLTFISRSPEERIKLSRGIKTRMRKHAIYLLNF
;
A
#
# COMPACT_ATOMS: atom_id res chain seq x y z
N MET A 1 22.04 -13.93 -10.76
CA MET A 1 21.74 -12.55 -10.35
C MET A 1 22.53 -12.28 -9.09
N GLU A 2 23.29 -11.20 -9.05
CA GLU A 2 24.05 -10.82 -7.87
C GLU A 2 23.10 -10.32 -6.79
N PHE A 3 23.41 -10.58 -5.51
CA PHE A 3 22.62 -10.12 -4.36
C PHE A 3 22.30 -8.62 -4.42
N MET A 4 23.25 -7.81 -4.91
CA MET A 4 23.08 -6.39 -5.14
C MET A 4 21.93 -6.06 -6.09
N SER A 5 21.76 -6.82 -7.18
CA SER A 5 20.70 -6.58 -8.15
C SER A 5 19.31 -6.83 -7.55
N ILE A 6 19.20 -7.85 -6.68
CA ILE A 6 17.95 -8.17 -5.98
C ILE A 6 17.62 -7.10 -4.95
N ALA A 7 18.62 -6.68 -4.16
CA ALA A 7 18.44 -5.61 -3.17
C ALA A 7 18.03 -4.28 -3.83
N LEU A 8 18.66 -3.93 -4.96
CA LEU A 8 18.31 -2.74 -5.72
C LEU A 8 16.90 -2.84 -6.32
N ALA A 9 16.53 -3.99 -6.90
CA ALA A 9 15.18 -4.22 -7.42
C ALA A 9 14.12 -4.11 -6.32
N LEU A 10 14.39 -4.65 -5.13
CA LEU A 10 13.50 -4.54 -3.97
C LEU A 10 13.32 -3.09 -3.53
N LEU A 11 14.41 -2.32 -3.43
CA LEU A 11 14.35 -0.91 -3.06
C LEU A 11 13.55 -0.08 -4.07
N ILE A 12 13.82 -0.28 -5.37
CA ILE A 12 13.08 0.39 -6.45
C ILE A 12 11.60 -0.02 -6.40
N MET A 13 11.31 -1.30 -6.20
CA MET A 13 9.94 -1.80 -6.12
C MET A 13 9.16 -1.15 -4.97
N ILE A 14 9.71 -1.15 -3.75
CA ILE A 14 9.06 -0.52 -2.58
C ILE A 14 8.77 0.95 -2.87
N PHE A 15 9.74 1.67 -3.43
CA PHE A 15 9.56 3.09 -3.74
C PHE A 15 8.48 3.34 -4.79
N LEU A 16 8.50 2.58 -5.90
CA LEU A 16 7.49 2.69 -6.95
C LEU A 16 6.09 2.32 -6.46
N HIS A 17 5.99 1.26 -5.65
CA HIS A 17 4.73 0.78 -5.07
C HIS A 17 4.07 1.88 -4.23
N GLU A 18 4.81 2.44 -3.28
CA GLU A 18 4.32 3.50 -2.40
C GLU A 18 4.03 4.81 -3.16
N ILE A 19 4.82 5.13 -4.19
CA ILE A 19 4.54 6.30 -5.05
C ILE A 19 3.17 6.17 -5.73
N ILE A 20 2.79 4.98 -6.20
CA ILE A 20 1.49 4.81 -6.85
C ILE A 20 0.35 5.07 -5.87
N HIS A 21 0.46 4.55 -4.64
CA HIS A 21 -0.49 4.87 -3.57
C HIS A 21 -0.62 6.38 -3.36
N LEU A 22 0.51 7.08 -3.27
CA LEU A 22 0.54 8.53 -3.08
C LEU A 22 -0.10 9.30 -4.25
N ILE A 23 0.23 8.94 -5.50
CA ILE A 23 -0.35 9.56 -6.69
C ILE A 23 -1.88 9.38 -6.69
N VAL A 24 -2.35 8.17 -6.40
CA VAL A 24 -3.80 7.89 -6.37
C VAL A 24 -4.49 8.64 -5.23
N CYS A 25 -3.89 8.70 -4.05
CA CYS A 25 -4.42 9.50 -2.95
C CYS A 25 -4.51 10.98 -3.32
N TRP A 26 -3.49 11.52 -4.00
CA TRP A 26 -3.49 12.90 -4.47
C TRP A 26 -4.61 13.16 -5.49
N ILE A 27 -4.75 12.31 -6.52
CA ILE A 27 -5.81 12.41 -7.54
C ILE A 27 -7.21 12.35 -6.90
N LEU A 28 -7.42 11.42 -5.96
CA LEU A 28 -8.71 11.20 -5.30
C LEU A 28 -8.97 12.15 -4.12
N ARG A 29 -8.04 13.07 -3.84
CA ARG A 29 -8.05 14.01 -2.72
C ARG A 29 -8.28 13.31 -1.39
N VAL A 30 -7.63 12.16 -1.19
CA VAL A 30 -7.62 11.42 0.07
C VAL A 30 -6.48 11.96 0.91
N ARG A 31 -6.80 12.42 2.13
CA ARG A 31 -5.79 12.98 3.03
C ARG A 31 -4.98 11.88 3.70
N ILE A 32 -3.69 12.16 3.88
CA ILE A 32 -2.75 11.32 4.62
C ILE A 32 -2.66 11.90 6.03
N GLU A 33 -2.98 11.09 7.04
CA GLU A 33 -2.88 11.44 8.45
C GLU A 33 -1.46 11.23 8.99
N ALA A 34 -0.79 10.19 8.51
CA ALA A 34 0.57 9.88 8.95
C ALA A 34 1.36 9.06 7.93
N LEU A 35 2.69 9.23 7.96
CA LEU A 35 3.66 8.34 7.36
C LEU A 35 4.21 7.42 8.44
N LEU A 36 4.27 6.13 8.13
CA LEU A 36 4.75 5.08 9.00
C LEU A 36 5.92 4.33 8.35
N ILE A 37 7.04 4.17 9.06
CA ILE A 37 8.12 3.27 8.66
C ILE A 37 8.14 2.11 9.66
N THR A 38 8.05 0.89 9.15
CA THR A 38 8.11 -0.36 9.91
C THR A 38 9.25 -1.23 9.43
N TRP A 39 9.55 -2.31 10.16
CA TRP A 39 10.49 -3.35 9.70
C TRP A 39 10.08 -4.00 8.36
N PHE A 40 8.80 -3.95 8.01
CA PHE A 40 8.26 -4.58 6.81
C PHE A 40 8.14 -3.63 5.62
N GLY A 41 8.36 -2.32 5.82
CA GLY A 41 8.24 -1.32 4.75
C GLY A 41 7.70 0.01 5.23
N ILE A 42 7.44 0.88 4.25
CA ILE A 42 6.83 2.20 4.42
C ILE A 42 5.32 2.02 4.22
N ALA A 43 4.51 2.76 4.98
CA ALA A 43 3.05 2.75 4.84
C ALA A 43 2.47 4.13 5.15
N PHE A 44 1.28 4.40 4.65
CA PHE A 44 0.55 5.65 4.91
C PHE A 44 -0.77 5.36 5.62
N PHE A 45 -1.04 6.12 6.68
CA PHE A 45 -2.37 6.16 7.26
C PHE A 45 -3.20 7.20 6.52
N LEU A 46 -4.23 6.72 5.83
CA LEU A 46 -5.19 7.57 5.16
C LEU A 46 -6.30 7.98 6.13
N ARG A 47 -6.89 9.15 5.90
CA ARG A 47 -8.03 9.60 6.67
C ARG A 47 -9.25 8.72 6.39
N ASP A 48 -9.80 8.12 7.44
CA ASP A 48 -10.81 7.07 7.31
C ASP A 48 -12.04 7.59 6.55
N GLU A 49 -12.49 8.80 6.90
CA GLU A 49 -13.69 9.41 6.31
C GLU A 49 -13.56 9.64 4.79
N ASP A 50 -12.34 9.80 4.28
CA ASP A 50 -12.10 10.08 2.86
C ASP A 50 -12.19 8.80 2.00
N VAL A 51 -12.07 7.61 2.61
CA VAL A 51 -11.93 6.31 1.91
C VAL A 51 -13.10 5.36 2.20
N VAL A 52 -13.51 5.20 3.47
CA VAL A 52 -14.40 4.11 3.91
C VAL A 52 -15.81 4.14 3.29
N TYR A 53 -16.29 5.33 2.90
CA TYR A 53 -17.62 5.52 2.32
C TYR A 53 -17.67 5.27 0.80
N SER A 54 -16.52 5.30 0.11
CA SER A 54 -16.46 5.08 -1.34
C SER A 54 -15.74 3.79 -1.66
N ARG A 55 -16.50 2.80 -2.17
CA ARG A 55 -15.94 1.54 -2.66
C ARG A 55 -14.90 1.76 -3.77
N LEU A 56 -15.13 2.75 -4.63
CA LEU A 56 -14.20 3.12 -5.70
C LEU A 56 -12.89 3.67 -5.12
N LYS A 57 -12.97 4.60 -4.16
CA LYS A 57 -11.76 5.13 -3.53
C LYS A 57 -10.99 4.02 -2.83
N LEU A 58 -11.67 3.19 -2.04
CA LEU A 58 -11.09 2.03 -1.38
C LEU A 58 -10.38 1.10 -2.38
N ALA A 59 -11.03 0.78 -3.51
CA ALA A 59 -10.42 -0.06 -4.53
C ALA A 59 -9.18 0.58 -5.15
N LEU A 60 -9.25 1.86 -5.53
CA LEU A 60 -8.13 2.54 -6.17
C LEU A 60 -6.96 2.78 -5.22
N THR A 61 -7.22 3.23 -3.98
CA THR A 61 -6.17 3.45 -2.98
C THR A 61 -5.55 2.17 -2.44
N SER A 62 -6.12 1.00 -2.71
CA SER A 62 -5.54 -0.28 -2.31
C SER A 62 -4.94 -1.04 -3.49
N LEU A 63 -5.64 -1.12 -4.62
CA LEU A 63 -5.28 -2.04 -5.70
C LEU A 63 -4.43 -1.39 -6.80
N SER A 64 -4.28 -0.07 -6.81
CA SER A 64 -3.56 0.61 -7.90
C SER A 64 -2.10 0.18 -8.08
N PRO A 65 -1.31 -0.17 -7.04
CA PRO A 65 0.07 -0.63 -7.26
C PRO A 65 0.18 -1.94 -8.04
N LEU A 66 -0.90 -2.74 -8.15
CA LEU A 66 -0.91 -3.95 -8.97
C LEU A 66 -0.58 -3.67 -10.44
N ILE A 67 -0.71 -2.43 -10.91
CA ILE A 67 -0.30 -2.06 -12.27
C ILE A 67 1.20 -2.34 -12.52
N LEU A 68 2.05 -2.25 -11.49
CA LEU A 68 3.48 -2.58 -11.59
C LEU A 68 3.74 -4.08 -11.75
N SER A 69 2.72 -4.91 -11.55
CA SER A 69 2.80 -6.36 -11.74
C SER A 69 2.49 -6.80 -13.17
N LEU A 70 1.90 -5.94 -14.01
CA LEU A 70 1.53 -6.27 -15.39
C LEU A 70 2.72 -6.72 -16.26
N PRO A 71 3.92 -6.11 -16.19
CA PRO A 71 5.03 -6.47 -17.06
C PRO A 71 5.84 -7.69 -16.58
N ILE A 72 5.24 -8.63 -15.83
CA ILE A 72 5.93 -9.80 -15.27
C ILE A 72 6.61 -10.70 -16.33
N PHE A 73 6.10 -10.72 -17.56
CA PHE A 73 6.65 -11.52 -18.66
C PHE A 73 7.74 -10.81 -19.48
N MET A 74 8.13 -9.58 -19.14
CA MET A 74 9.11 -8.79 -19.91
C MET A 74 10.58 -9.21 -19.67
N GLY A 75 10.83 -10.19 -18.79
CA GLY A 75 12.17 -10.68 -18.46
C GLY A 75 13.04 -9.68 -17.68
N GLY A 76 14.25 -10.11 -17.30
CA GLY A 76 15.26 -9.28 -16.65
C GLY A 76 14.79 -8.64 -15.33
N MET A 77 15.30 -7.43 -15.06
CA MET A 77 15.02 -6.68 -13.84
C MET A 77 13.54 -6.27 -13.71
N ILE A 78 12.86 -6.04 -14.84
CA ILE A 78 11.44 -5.67 -14.87
C ILE A 78 10.58 -6.83 -14.34
N SER A 79 10.82 -8.06 -14.80
CA SER A 79 10.12 -9.25 -14.32
C SER A 79 10.33 -9.48 -12.82
N LEU A 80 11.55 -9.22 -12.31
CA LEU A 80 11.85 -9.28 -10.88
C LEU A 80 11.08 -8.23 -10.08
N ILE A 81 11.08 -6.97 -10.52
CA ILE A 81 10.32 -5.89 -9.88
C ILE A 81 8.82 -6.20 -9.86
N SER A 82 8.25 -6.65 -10.98
CA SER A 82 6.84 -7.06 -11.05
C SER A 82 6.51 -8.21 -10.12
N SER A 83 7.39 -9.22 -10.04
CA SER A 83 7.19 -10.37 -9.15
C SER A 83 7.23 -9.93 -7.68
N LEU A 84 8.20 -9.11 -7.30
CA LEU A 84 8.30 -8.54 -5.95
C LEU A 84 7.07 -7.68 -5.62
N ASN A 85 6.58 -6.90 -6.58
CA ASN A 85 5.39 -6.08 -6.41
C ASN A 85 4.12 -6.92 -6.22
N LEU A 86 3.97 -8.06 -6.93
CA LEU A 86 2.85 -8.99 -6.69
C LEU A 86 2.84 -9.47 -5.24
N PHE A 87 3.99 -9.87 -4.71
CA PHE A 87 4.10 -10.30 -3.32
C PHE A 87 3.76 -9.18 -2.34
N ALA A 88 4.28 -7.97 -2.55
CA ALA A 88 3.95 -6.81 -1.73
C ALA A 88 2.44 -6.49 -1.77
N SER A 89 1.84 -6.52 -2.96
CA SER A 89 0.42 -6.20 -3.19
C SER A 89 -0.55 -7.24 -2.60
N LEU A 90 -0.09 -8.42 -2.17
CA LEU A 90 -0.95 -9.38 -1.47
C LEU A 90 -1.53 -8.78 -0.18
N GLY A 91 -0.74 -7.96 0.53
CA GLY A 91 -1.20 -7.24 1.72
C GLY A 91 -2.33 -6.27 1.39
N ASP A 92 -2.17 -5.50 0.32
CA ASP A 92 -3.18 -4.54 -0.14
C ASP A 92 -4.47 -5.21 -0.59
N VAL A 93 -4.36 -6.30 -1.35
CA VAL A 93 -5.51 -7.09 -1.79
C VAL A 93 -6.25 -7.68 -0.57
N ALA A 94 -5.52 -8.23 0.39
CA ALA A 94 -6.11 -8.80 1.60
C ALA A 94 -6.85 -7.72 2.42
N LEU A 95 -6.24 -6.54 2.60
CA LEU A 95 -6.88 -5.40 3.25
C LEU A 95 -8.12 -4.95 2.48
N PHE A 96 -8.02 -4.76 1.16
CA PHE A 96 -9.14 -4.38 0.31
C PHE A 96 -10.32 -5.33 0.46
N LEU A 97 -10.10 -6.65 0.33
CA LEU A 97 -11.14 -7.67 0.48
C LEU A 97 -11.77 -7.65 1.88
N THR A 98 -10.95 -7.40 2.91
CA THR A 98 -11.43 -7.29 4.30
C THR A 98 -12.32 -6.05 4.49
N PHE A 99 -12.00 -4.92 3.87
CA PHE A 99 -12.79 -3.70 4.00
C PHE A 99 -14.04 -3.71 3.10
N ILE A 100 -13.92 -4.14 1.84
CA ILE A 100 -15.02 -4.02 0.85
C ILE A 100 -16.26 -4.84 1.25
N SER A 101 -16.07 -5.95 1.95
CA SER A 101 -17.12 -6.86 2.42
C SER A 101 -17.92 -6.34 3.63
N ARG A 102 -17.47 -5.24 4.26
CA ARG A 102 -18.04 -4.71 5.52
C ARG A 102 -18.85 -3.44 5.34
N SER A 103 -19.67 -3.10 6.34
CA SER A 103 -20.37 -1.80 6.37
C SER A 103 -19.39 -0.64 6.62
N PRO A 104 -19.73 0.62 6.25
CA PRO A 104 -18.86 1.77 6.50
C PRO A 104 -18.43 1.92 7.97
N GLU A 105 -19.34 1.69 8.92
CA GLU A 105 -19.07 1.80 10.36
C GLU A 105 -18.05 0.75 10.82
N GLU A 106 -18.21 -0.49 10.33
CA GLU A 106 -17.28 -1.58 10.60
C GLU A 106 -15.90 -1.33 9.99
N ARG A 107 -15.84 -0.73 8.79
CA ARG A 107 -14.58 -0.34 8.14
C ARG A 107 -13.83 0.69 8.98
N ILE A 108 -14.51 1.72 9.49
CA ILE A 108 -13.88 2.74 10.35
C ILE A 108 -13.30 2.08 11.61
N LYS A 109 -14.08 1.23 12.29
CA LYS A 109 -13.62 0.52 13.49
C LYS A 109 -12.41 -0.36 13.20
N LEU A 110 -12.43 -1.08 12.08
CA LEU A 110 -11.33 -1.94 11.65
C LEU A 110 -10.08 -1.11 11.33
N SER A 111 -10.21 -0.04 10.55
CA SER A 111 -9.10 0.83 10.15
C SER A 111 -8.40 1.42 11.38
N ARG A 112 -9.16 1.99 12.31
CA ARG A 112 -8.61 2.51 13.58
C ARG A 112 -7.91 1.43 14.40
N GLY A 113 -8.46 0.21 14.43
CA GLY A 113 -7.85 -0.93 15.09
C GLY A 113 -6.54 -1.40 14.43
N ILE A 114 -6.45 -1.32 13.11
CA ILE A 114 -5.22 -1.62 12.35
C ILE A 114 -4.18 -0.52 12.60
N LYS A 115 -4.55 0.77 12.45
CA LYS A 115 -3.67 1.91 12.74
C LYS A 115 -3.07 1.81 14.14
N THR A 116 -3.88 1.50 15.14
CA THR A 116 -3.43 1.32 16.54
C THR A 116 -2.42 0.17 16.68
N ARG A 117 -2.64 -0.97 16.00
CA ARG A 117 -1.71 -2.10 16.02
C ARG A 117 -0.41 -1.79 15.29
N MET A 118 -0.50 -1.11 14.14
CA MET A 118 0.67 -0.75 13.33
C MET A 118 1.53 0.32 14.01
N ARG A 119 0.93 1.29 14.72
CA ARG A 119 1.69 2.28 15.52
C ARG A 119 2.63 1.63 16.53
N LYS A 120 2.27 0.48 17.10
CA LYS A 120 3.14 -0.26 18.04
C LYS A 120 4.39 -0.85 17.39
N HIS A 121 4.36 -1.03 16.08
CA HIS A 121 5.46 -1.58 15.28
C HIS A 121 6.18 -0.50 14.46
N ALA A 122 5.83 0.77 14.68
CA ALA A 122 6.46 1.91 14.04
C ALA A 122 7.89 2.09 14.53
N ILE A 123 8.85 2.10 13.62
CA ILE A 123 10.21 2.59 13.89
C ILE A 123 10.19 4.13 13.82
N TYR A 124 9.43 4.68 12.87
CA TYR A 124 9.24 6.11 12.68
C TYR A 124 7.78 6.41 12.33
N LEU A 125 7.26 7.50 12.90
CA LEU A 125 5.90 7.97 12.67
C LEU A 125 5.92 9.50 12.56
N LEU A 126 5.43 10.02 11.44
CA LEU A 126 5.22 11.45 11.21
C LEU A 126 3.73 11.70 11.00
N ASN A 127 3.12 12.58 11.79
CA ASN A 127 1.72 12.97 11.63
C ASN A 127 1.63 14.31 10.88
N PHE A 128 0.56 14.51 10.11
CA PHE A 128 0.29 15.71 9.31
C PHE A 128 -0.95 16.47 9.79
#